data_AF-A0A6N9AYK4-F1
#
_entry.id   AF-A0A6N9AYK4-F1
#
_cell.length_a   1.000
_cell.length_b   1.000
_cell.length_c   1.000
_cell.angle_alpha   90.00
_cell.angle_beta   90.00
_cell.angle_gamma   90.00
#
_symmetry.space_group_name_H-M   'P 1'
#
loop_
_entity.id
_entity.type
_entity.pdbx_description
1 polymer ?
#
loop_
_entity_poly.entity_id
_entity_poly.type
_entity_poly.pdbx_seq_one_letter_code
_entity_poly.pdbx_strand_id
1 'polypeptide(L)'
;LELVHRLRSLQARTATRRQHLWPMSRSTASRQINQIMRTAEISGPQACPQGIRHSFGVAAVNAGVPLTTLAAVLGHSSISTTAIYASAVESEVREQLRRMWQCLRNDD
;
A
#
# COMPACT_ATOMS: atom_id res chain seq x y z
N LEU A 1 -12.53 7.42 5.03
CA LEU A 1 -13.61 7.20 4.03
C LEU A 1 -14.78 8.17 4.21
N GLU A 2 -15.21 8.49 5.44
CA GLU A 2 -16.28 9.47 5.68
C GLU A 2 -15.86 10.92 5.36
N LEU A 3 -14.63 11.29 5.74
CA LEU A 3 -14.06 12.63 5.55
C LEU A 3 -13.99 13.10 4.08
N VAL A 4 -13.86 12.16 3.13
CA VAL A 4 -13.66 12.50 1.71
C VAL A 4 -14.87 12.15 0.85
N HIS A 5 -15.62 11.09 1.19
CA HIS A 5 -16.69 10.59 0.33
C HIS A 5 -18.07 10.57 0.99
N ARG A 6 -18.23 11.08 2.23
CA ARG A 6 -19.51 11.17 2.98
C ARG A 6 -20.38 9.91 2.90
N LEU A 7 -19.72 8.76 2.86
CA LEU A 7 -20.26 7.47 2.45
C LEU A 7 -21.51 7.05 3.25
N ARG A 8 -21.48 7.23 4.57
CA ARG A 8 -22.58 6.85 5.46
C ARG A 8 -23.85 7.68 5.20
N SER A 9 -23.70 8.98 4.97
CA SER A 9 -24.82 9.87 4.66
C SER A 9 -25.46 9.58 3.29
N LEU A 10 -24.66 9.13 2.32
CA LEU A 10 -25.15 8.71 1.00
C LEU A 10 -25.82 7.33 1.07
N GLN A 11 -25.30 6.38 1.84
CA GLN A 11 -25.85 5.04 1.97
C GLN A 11 -27.16 4.96 2.77
N ALA A 12 -27.44 5.95 3.63
CA ALA A 12 -28.69 6.04 4.40
C ALA A 12 -29.92 6.35 3.52
N ARG A 13 -29.72 6.87 2.31
CA ARG A 13 -30.80 7.17 1.34
C ARG A 13 -30.93 6.02 0.36
N THR A 14 -32.08 5.32 0.37
CA THR A 14 -32.34 4.12 -0.46
C THR A 14 -32.13 4.37 -1.97
N ALA A 15 -32.41 5.59 -2.45
CA ALA A 15 -32.21 6.00 -3.84
C ALA A 15 -30.72 6.08 -4.26
N THR A 16 -29.81 6.29 -3.31
CA THR A 16 -28.39 6.56 -3.56
C THR A 16 -27.53 5.31 -3.39
N ARG A 17 -28.10 4.19 -2.89
CA ARG A 17 -27.42 2.91 -2.71
C ARG A 17 -26.89 2.32 -4.03
N ARG A 18 -27.47 2.72 -5.17
CA ARG A 18 -27.05 2.30 -6.52
C ARG A 18 -26.05 3.24 -7.21
N GLN A 19 -25.68 4.36 -6.58
CA GLN A 19 -24.73 5.28 -7.18
C GLN A 19 -23.30 4.80 -6.98
N HIS A 20 -22.53 4.79 -8.07
CA HIS A 20 -21.10 4.52 -8.00
C HIS A 20 -20.40 5.66 -7.26
N LEU A 21 -19.51 5.30 -6.34
CA LEU A 21 -18.66 6.26 -5.63
C LEU A 21 -17.70 6.99 -6.57
N TRP A 22 -17.23 6.28 -7.60
CA TRP A 22 -16.39 6.83 -8.64
C TRP A 22 -17.11 6.67 -9.99
N PRO A 23 -17.23 7.74 -10.80
CA PRO A 23 -17.86 7.69 -12.11
C PRO A 23 -16.95 7.06 -13.19
N MET A 24 -15.93 6.28 -12.78
CA MET A 24 -14.91 5.75 -13.67
C MET A 24 -14.67 4.26 -13.46
N SER A 25 -14.31 3.57 -14.54
CA SER A 25 -13.92 2.17 -14.50
C SER A 25 -12.51 1.98 -13.90
N ARG A 26 -12.23 0.75 -13.44
CA ARG A 26 -10.90 0.34 -12.97
C ARG A 26 -9.80 0.67 -13.99
N SER A 27 -10.04 0.38 -15.27
CA SER A 27 -9.05 0.62 -16.34
C SER A 27 -8.77 2.11 -16.53
N THR A 28 -9.78 2.97 -16.40
CA THR A 28 -9.59 4.43 -16.43
C THR A 28 -8.80 4.92 -15.23
N ALA A 29 -9.11 4.45 -14.03
CA ALA A 29 -8.34 4.78 -12.83
C ALA A 29 -6.86 4.35 -12.97
N SER A 30 -6.61 3.15 -13.50
CA SER A 30 -5.24 2.67 -13.74
C SER A 30 -4.48 3.55 -14.73
N ARG A 31 -5.13 4.00 -15.81
CA ARG A 31 -4.49 4.89 -16.80
C ARG A 31 -4.17 6.26 -16.19
N GLN A 32 -5.08 6.81 -15.41
CA GLN A 32 -4.87 8.09 -14.71
C GLN A 32 -3.69 8.00 -13.74
N ILE A 33 -3.62 6.94 -12.93
CA ILE A 33 -2.48 6.70 -12.03
C ILE A 33 -1.16 6.63 -12.82
N ASN A 34 -1.12 5.87 -13.92
CA ASN A 34 0.10 5.77 -14.74
C ASN A 34 0.47 7.11 -15.40
N GLN A 35 -0.50 7.96 -15.73
CA GLN A 35 -0.23 9.31 -16.23
C GLN A 35 0.36 10.21 -15.14
N ILE A 36 -0.24 10.20 -13.94
CA ILE A 36 0.25 10.96 -12.79
C ILE A 36 1.69 10.55 -12.44
N MET A 37 1.98 9.25 -12.42
CA MET A 37 3.33 8.73 -12.16
C MET A 37 4.36 9.24 -13.17
N ARG A 38 4.00 9.25 -14.46
CA ARG A 38 4.87 9.80 -15.51
C ARG A 38 5.09 11.30 -15.34
N THR A 39 4.04 12.07 -15.04
CA THR A 39 4.15 13.51 -14.79
C THR A 39 4.98 13.83 -13.55
N ALA A 40 4.97 12.94 -12.55
CA ALA A 40 5.80 13.03 -11.36
C ALA A 40 7.22 12.45 -11.56
N GLU A 41 7.59 12.06 -12.78
CA GLU A 41 8.89 11.46 -13.13
C GLU A 41 9.22 10.15 -12.38
N ILE A 42 8.20 9.47 -11.86
CA ILE A 42 8.34 8.20 -11.16
C ILE A 42 8.41 7.07 -12.20
N SER A 43 9.54 6.38 -12.25
CA SER A 43 9.83 5.31 -13.22
C SER A 43 10.25 4.01 -12.53
N GLY A 44 9.94 2.86 -13.14
CA GLY A 44 10.28 1.53 -12.63
C GLY A 44 9.05 0.68 -12.27
N PRO A 45 9.25 -0.54 -11.72
CA PRO A 45 8.17 -1.47 -11.40
C PRO A 45 7.09 -0.89 -10.46
N GLN A 46 7.47 0.06 -9.60
CA GLN A 46 6.59 0.74 -8.66
C GLN A 46 5.67 1.80 -9.30
N ALA A 47 5.94 2.22 -10.54
CA ALA A 47 5.20 3.27 -11.26
C ALA A 47 3.85 2.77 -11.81
N CYS A 48 3.08 2.06 -10.99
CA CYS A 48 1.77 1.51 -11.32
C CYS A 48 0.88 1.36 -10.07
N PRO A 49 -0.43 1.16 -10.20
CA PRO A 49 -1.33 1.02 -9.06
C PRO A 49 -0.95 -0.10 -8.08
N GLN A 50 -0.46 -1.22 -8.60
CA GLN A 50 0.02 -2.34 -7.78
C GLN A 50 1.28 -1.98 -7.01
N GLY A 51 2.20 -1.26 -7.66
CA GLY A 51 3.42 -0.73 -7.05
C GLY A 51 3.13 0.20 -5.89
N ILE A 52 2.20 1.14 -6.06
CA ILE A 52 1.76 2.04 -4.98
C ILE A 52 1.24 1.26 -3.78
N ARG A 53 0.35 0.29 -4.02
CA ARG A 53 -0.18 -0.55 -2.93
C ARG A 53 0.92 -1.33 -2.23
N HIS A 54 1.90 -1.80 -2.99
CA HIS A 54 3.05 -2.51 -2.43
C HIS A 54 3.91 -1.60 -1.56
N SER A 55 4.31 -0.44 -2.07
CA SER A 55 5.10 0.55 -1.32
C SER A 55 4.38 1.01 -0.05
N PHE A 56 3.07 1.22 -0.10
CA PHE A 56 2.27 1.52 1.09
C PHE A 56 2.33 0.39 2.13
N GLY A 57 2.19 -0.86 1.68
CA GLY A 57 2.28 -2.02 2.55
C GLY A 57 3.64 -2.14 3.23
N VAL A 58 4.73 -2.02 2.45
CA VAL A 58 6.10 -2.05 2.98
C VAL A 58 6.35 -0.90 3.96
N ALA A 59 5.95 0.33 3.61
CA ALA A 59 6.11 1.49 4.48
C ALA A 59 5.35 1.35 5.81
N ALA A 60 4.14 0.79 5.77
CA ALA A 60 3.35 0.56 6.98
C ALA A 60 3.99 -0.49 7.90
N VAL A 61 4.51 -1.59 7.34
CA VAL A 61 5.21 -2.61 8.15
C VAL A 61 6.52 -2.03 8.72
N ASN A 62 7.28 -1.27 7.93
CA ASN A 62 8.48 -0.57 8.40
C ASN A 62 8.18 0.43 9.53
N ALA A 63 7.01 1.07 9.51
CA ALA A 63 6.54 1.93 10.59
C ALA A 63 6.00 1.17 11.83
N GLY A 64 6.09 -0.16 11.85
CA GLY A 64 5.64 -0.99 12.96
C GLY A 64 4.13 -1.22 13.01
N VAL A 65 3.39 -0.95 11.92
CA VAL A 65 1.95 -1.22 11.88
C VAL A 65 1.72 -2.74 11.89
N PRO A 66 0.91 -3.27 12.84
CA PRO A 66 0.60 -4.69 12.87
C PRO A 66 -0.04 -5.17 11.55
N LEU A 67 0.39 -6.34 11.07
CA LEU A 67 -0.10 -6.91 9.80
C LEU A 67 -1.61 -7.09 9.76
N THR A 68 -2.24 -7.38 10.89
CA THR A 68 -3.70 -7.50 11.04
C THR A 68 -4.40 -6.17 10.77
N THR A 69 -3.87 -5.08 11.31
CA THR A 69 -4.35 -3.71 11.06
C THR A 69 -4.15 -3.31 9.61
N LEU A 70 -2.97 -3.61 9.04
CA LEU A 70 -2.68 -3.33 7.63
C LEU A 70 -3.62 -4.09 6.69
N ALA A 71 -3.89 -5.37 6.97
CA ALA A 71 -4.84 -6.17 6.20
C ALA A 71 -6.26 -5.60 6.24
N ALA A 72 -6.70 -5.12 7.41
CA ALA A 72 -8.01 -4.46 7.56
C ALA A 72 -8.09 -3.15 6.75
N VAL A 73 -7.04 -2.32 6.77
CA VAL A 73 -6.97 -1.07 5.99
C VAL A 73 -6.99 -1.34 4.49
N LEU A 74 -6.30 -2.39 4.04
CA LEU A 74 -6.25 -2.77 2.62
C LEU A 74 -7.50 -3.53 2.15
N GLY A 75 -8.37 -3.94 3.07
CA GLY A 75 -9.57 -4.74 2.76
C GLY A 75 -9.23 -6.15 2.28
N HIS A 76 -8.08 -6.69 2.68
CA HIS A 76 -7.69 -8.06 2.32
C HIS A 76 -8.40 -9.06 3.24
N SER A 77 -9.17 -9.98 2.65
CA SER A 77 -9.83 -11.07 3.38
C SER A 77 -8.86 -12.16 3.85
N SER A 78 -7.66 -12.21 3.29
CA SER A 78 -6.59 -13.14 3.67
C SER A 78 -5.33 -12.39 4.09
N ILE A 79 -4.82 -12.72 5.28
CA ILE A 79 -3.57 -12.20 5.83
C ILE A 79 -2.37 -12.61 4.96
N SER A 80 -2.48 -13.71 4.20
CA SER A 80 -1.42 -14.21 3.31
C SER A 80 -0.97 -13.18 2.27
N THR A 81 -1.89 -12.36 1.74
CA THR A 81 -1.57 -11.31 0.75
C THR A 81 -0.81 -10.14 1.39
N THR A 82 -1.01 -9.91 2.69
CA THR A 82 -0.34 -8.85 3.47
C THR A 82 1.02 -9.33 4.03
N ALA A 83 1.18 -10.63 4.27
CA ALA A 83 2.43 -11.22 4.75
C ALA A 83 3.62 -11.02 3.78
N ILE A 84 3.35 -10.85 2.48
CA ILE A 84 4.36 -10.51 1.47
C ILE A 84 5.11 -9.20 1.82
N TYR A 85 4.46 -8.26 2.52
CA TYR A 85 5.11 -7.03 2.96
C TYR A 85 6.10 -7.25 4.10
N ALA A 86 5.86 -8.23 4.98
CA ALA A 86 6.77 -8.55 6.08
C ALA A 86 8.11 -9.13 5.56
N SER A 87 8.08 -9.93 4.49
CA SER A 87 9.29 -10.49 3.89
C SER A 87 10.23 -9.43 3.31
N ALA A 88 9.70 -8.31 2.82
CA ALA A 88 10.52 -7.18 2.36
C ALA A 88 11.25 -6.51 3.53
N VAL A 89 10.57 -6.30 4.65
CA VAL A 89 11.15 -5.74 5.88
C VAL A 89 12.23 -6.66 6.45
N GLU A 90 12.00 -7.97 6.47
CA GLU A 90 13.02 -8.93 6.90
C GLU A 90 14.29 -8.87 6.06
N SER A 91 14.19 -8.64 4.76
CA SER A 91 15.37 -8.52 3.88
C SER A 91 16.19 -7.26 4.16
N GLU A 92 15.53 -6.15 4.45
CA GLU A 92 16.17 -4.87 4.77
C GLU A 92 16.82 -4.91 6.16
N VAL A 93 16.10 -5.42 7.16
CA VAL A 93 16.63 -5.64 8.52
C VAL A 93 17.81 -6.61 8.50
N ARG A 94 17.74 -7.69 7.72
CA ARG A 94 18.84 -8.66 7.60
C ARG A 94 20.09 -8.04 6.98
N GLU A 95 19.94 -7.16 6.00
CA GLU A 95 21.05 -6.43 5.39
C GLU A 95 21.67 -5.43 6.37
N GLN A 96 20.84 -4.70 7.13
CA GLN A 96 21.32 -3.79 8.18
C GLN A 96 22.06 -4.54 9.30
N LEU A 97 21.51 -5.66 9.77
CA LEU A 97 22.17 -6.52 10.77
C LEU A 97 23.47 -7.13 10.24
N ARG A 98 23.52 -7.52 8.96
CA ARG A 98 24.77 -7.96 8.31
C ARG A 98 25.85 -6.89 8.35
N ARG A 99 25.51 -5.65 8.00
CA ARG A 99 26.45 -4.52 8.03
C ARG A 99 26.94 -4.22 9.44
N MET A 100 26.04 -4.23 10.43
CA MET A 100 26.40 -4.09 11.84
C MET A 100 27.37 -5.18 12.29
N TRP A 101 27.07 -6.45 11.97
CA TRP A 101 27.94 -7.58 12.31
C TRP A 101 29.28 -7.59 11.57
N GLN A 102 29.37 -7.05 10.35
CA GLN A 102 30.64 -6.86 9.65
C GLN A 102 31.48 -5.75 10.28
N CYS A 103 30.86 -4.65 10.71
CA CYS A 103 31.54 -3.58 11.42
C CYS A 103 32.14 -4.08 12.74
N LEU A 104 31.35 -4.79 13.55
CA LEU A 104 31.78 -5.37 14.82
C LEU A 104 32.89 -6.43 14.72
N ARG A 105 33.15 -6.94 13.51
CA ARG A 105 34.13 -8.01 13.26
C ARG A 105 35.44 -7.49 12.66
N ASN A 106 35.52 -6.20 12.36
CA ASN A 106 36.70 -5.51 11.86
C ASN A 106 37.40 -4.67 12.95
N ASP A 107 36.89 -4.73 14.19
CA ASP A 107 37.43 -4.02 15.37
C ASP A 107 38.31 -4.91 16.28
N ASP A 108 38.69 -6.11 15.82
CA ASP A 108 39.69 -7.03 16.42
C ASP A 108 40.98 -7.07 15.57
#